data_AF-A0A919VMB7-F1
#
_entry.id   AF-A0A919VMB7-F1
#
_cell.length_a   1.000
_cell.length_b   1.000
_cell.length_c   1.000
_cell.angle_alpha   90.00
_cell.angle_beta   90.00
_cell.angle_gamma   90.00
#
_symmetry.space_group_name_H-M   'P 1'
#
loop_
_entity.id
_entity.type
_entity.pdbx_description
1 polymer ?
#
loop_
_entity_poly.entity_id
_entity_poly.type
_entity_poly.pdbx_seq_one_letter_code
_entity_poly.pdbx_strand_id
1 'polypeptide(L)'
;MTAVVYGLVQLPASADTRTQVREVFSPDGSVRKETVRVADLPRTTKSVDVAAEVVTIQQTGAPGSRYDLVFVGDGYTAAEQALFHSQVLTRWAQLSAIEPFRTLKSSFNVWQVNAISAQSGSDNDPTLGIEKDTALDGEFFCGGLDRLVCVDDTVALQYAALAPGADQALVLVNSATYGGSGGRVSVSSGGNALSGDIVVHELGHSIGGLADEYGGDPGTYPGGEPAEPNTSMANEATMRAQRLKWFSYLGRPTPDGGVIGTFEGGSYYDLGVYRPSEDSMMRSLGNEFNLIGIDQLTAAIQARTG
;
A
#
# COMPACT_ATOMS: atom_id res chain seq x y z
N MET A 1 -32.62 -0.25 60.68
CA MET A 1 -31.39 0.34 60.13
C MET A 1 -30.87 -0.60 59.07
N THR A 2 -31.10 -0.24 57.82
CA THR A 2 -30.93 -1.09 56.63
C THR A 2 -29.53 -0.86 56.09
N ALA A 3 -28.72 -1.92 56.00
CA ALA A 3 -27.37 -1.85 55.46
C ALA A 3 -27.42 -1.69 53.93
N VAL A 4 -26.78 -0.64 53.42
CA VAL A 4 -26.61 -0.39 51.99
C VAL A 4 -25.41 -1.19 51.52
N VAL A 5 -25.65 -2.18 50.64
CA VAL A 5 -24.61 -2.93 49.94
C VAL A 5 -24.13 -2.09 48.76
N TYR A 6 -22.85 -1.72 48.75
CA TYR A 6 -22.20 -1.16 47.57
C TYR A 6 -22.03 -2.29 46.55
N GLY A 7 -22.86 -2.28 45.50
CA GLY A 7 -22.65 -3.12 44.33
C GLY A 7 -21.36 -2.69 43.62
N LEU A 8 -20.43 -3.62 43.50
CA LEU A 8 -19.28 -3.52 42.60
C LEU A 8 -19.81 -3.22 41.20
N VAL A 9 -19.52 -2.02 40.69
CA VAL A 9 -19.66 -1.73 39.27
C VAL A 9 -18.68 -2.63 38.54
N GLN A 10 -19.21 -3.65 37.85
CA GLN A 10 -18.45 -4.43 36.90
C GLN A 10 -17.93 -3.47 35.83
N LEU A 11 -16.60 -3.28 35.79
CA LEU A 11 -15.93 -2.64 34.66
C LEU A 11 -16.35 -3.38 33.39
N PRO A 12 -16.69 -2.67 32.29
CA PRO A 12 -17.03 -3.34 31.05
C PRO A 12 -15.84 -4.20 30.59
N ALA A 13 -16.18 -5.34 30.00
CA ALA A 13 -15.23 -6.33 29.50
C ALA A 13 -14.17 -5.67 28.60
N SER A 14 -12.91 -6.11 28.77
CA SER A 14 -11.76 -5.89 27.91
C SER A 14 -12.11 -5.37 26.52
N ALA A 15 -11.77 -4.13 26.22
CA ALA A 15 -11.73 -3.64 24.85
C ALA A 15 -10.90 -4.63 24.02
N ASP A 16 -11.48 -5.10 22.93
CA ASP A 16 -10.96 -6.12 22.06
C ASP A 16 -9.53 -5.77 21.59
N THR A 17 -8.52 -6.54 22.03
CA THR A 17 -7.08 -6.33 21.75
C THR A 17 -6.69 -6.78 20.35
N ARG A 18 -7.56 -6.53 19.35
CA ARG A 18 -7.23 -6.83 17.96
C ARG A 18 -6.19 -5.84 17.44
N THR A 19 -5.25 -6.34 16.65
CA THR A 19 -4.24 -5.55 15.95
C THR A 19 -4.32 -5.80 14.45
N GLN A 20 -3.78 -4.87 13.67
CA GLN A 20 -3.57 -5.02 12.22
C GLN A 20 -2.14 -4.64 11.89
N VAL A 21 -1.55 -5.33 10.92
CA VAL A 21 -0.23 -5.01 10.41
C VAL A 21 -0.37 -3.98 9.30
N ARG A 22 0.42 -2.90 9.36
CA ARG A 22 0.52 -1.85 8.34
C ARG A 22 1.97 -1.67 7.93
N GLU A 23 2.17 -1.30 6.67
CA GLU A 23 3.47 -0.83 6.20
C GLU A 23 3.57 0.68 6.40
N VAL A 24 4.68 1.09 7.00
CA VAL A 24 5.01 2.47 7.34
C VAL A 24 6.15 2.92 6.43
N PHE A 25 5.89 3.99 5.68
CA PHE A 25 6.84 4.57 4.74
C PHE A 25 7.46 5.82 5.35
N SER A 26 8.77 5.82 5.54
CA SER A 26 9.53 6.93 6.11
C SER A 26 9.94 7.92 5.02
N PRO A 27 10.17 9.21 5.35
CA PRO A 27 10.58 10.21 4.36
C PRO A 27 11.94 9.96 3.70
N ASP A 28 12.80 9.14 4.33
CA ASP A 28 14.09 8.71 3.78
C ASP A 28 13.97 7.53 2.81
N GLY A 29 12.74 7.10 2.50
CA GLY A 29 12.43 5.98 1.62
C GLY A 29 12.45 4.61 2.30
N SER A 30 12.85 4.53 3.58
CA SER A 30 12.79 3.25 4.32
C SER A 30 11.35 2.81 4.56
N VAL A 31 11.12 1.50 4.44
CA VAL A 31 9.82 0.87 4.67
C VAL A 31 9.95 -0.12 5.82
N ARG A 32 8.92 -0.22 6.67
CA ARG A 32 8.87 -1.21 7.76
C ARG A 32 7.43 -1.64 8.06
N LYS A 33 7.26 -2.79 8.71
CA LYS A 33 5.97 -3.22 9.25
C LYS A 33 5.78 -2.74 10.68
N GLU A 34 4.57 -2.29 10.97
CA GLU A 34 4.12 -1.94 12.31
C GLU A 34 2.83 -2.67 12.66
N THR A 35 2.70 -3.10 13.93
CA THR A 35 1.46 -3.65 14.46
C THR A 35 0.66 -2.55 15.14
N VAL A 36 -0.41 -2.10 14.49
CA VAL A 36 -1.30 -1.03 14.98
C VAL A 36 -2.48 -1.66 15.71
N ARG A 37 -2.93 -1.07 16.83
CA ARG A 37 -4.14 -1.55 17.50
C ARG A 37 -5.36 -1.15 16.70
N VAL A 38 -6.38 -2.02 16.67
CA VAL A 38 -7.66 -1.70 15.99
C VAL A 38 -8.34 -0.48 16.58
N ALA A 39 -8.14 -0.18 17.86
CA ALA A 39 -8.65 1.03 18.50
C ALA A 39 -7.99 2.33 18.01
N ASP A 40 -6.81 2.22 17.39
CA ASP A 40 -6.08 3.35 16.78
C ASP A 40 -6.37 3.46 15.28
N LEU A 41 -7.24 2.62 14.72
CA LEU A 41 -7.68 2.70 13.33
C LEU A 41 -8.98 3.51 13.21
N PRO A 42 -9.20 4.17 12.06
CA PRO A 42 -10.45 4.83 11.76
C PRO A 42 -11.67 3.93 11.96
N ARG A 43 -12.77 4.52 12.43
CA ARG A 43 -13.92 3.77 12.94
C ARG A 43 -14.66 3.07 11.81
N THR A 44 -14.67 1.74 11.83
CA THR A 44 -15.42 0.85 10.92
C THR A 44 -16.96 0.94 11.02
N THR A 45 -17.50 2.01 11.62
CA THR A 45 -18.91 2.11 12.02
C THR A 45 -19.85 2.57 10.90
N LYS A 46 -19.31 2.96 9.74
CA LYS A 46 -20.08 3.39 8.58
C LYS A 46 -20.41 2.17 7.70
N SER A 47 -21.41 1.35 8.06
CA SER A 47 -22.11 0.54 7.04
C SER A 47 -22.99 1.48 6.22
N VAL A 48 -22.40 2.14 5.24
CA VAL A 48 -23.07 3.15 4.43
C VAL A 48 -23.34 2.55 3.07
N ASP A 49 -24.60 2.61 2.62
CA ASP A 49 -24.90 2.48 1.19
C ASP A 49 -24.25 3.69 0.51
N VAL A 50 -23.03 3.50 -0.01
CA VAL A 50 -22.27 4.57 -0.64
C VAL A 50 -22.76 4.83 -2.06
N ALA A 51 -22.86 6.10 -2.41
CA ALA A 51 -23.08 6.57 -3.76
C ALA A 51 -22.06 7.65 -4.07
N ALA A 52 -21.38 7.52 -5.21
CA ALA A 52 -20.38 8.48 -5.67
C ALA A 52 -20.40 8.57 -7.19
N GLU A 53 -19.92 9.71 -7.68
CA GLU A 53 -19.57 9.85 -9.08
C GLU A 53 -18.32 9.02 -9.38
N VAL A 54 -18.38 8.24 -10.45
CA VAL A 54 -17.24 7.51 -11.00
C VAL A 54 -16.79 8.21 -12.28
N VAL A 55 -15.55 8.70 -12.28
CA VAL A 55 -14.94 9.40 -13.41
C VAL A 55 -13.94 8.48 -14.09
N THR A 56 -13.99 8.41 -15.42
CA THR A 56 -13.01 7.67 -16.21
C THR A 56 -11.74 8.51 -16.36
N ILE A 57 -10.60 7.98 -15.91
CA ILE A 57 -9.28 8.59 -16.11
C ILE A 57 -8.62 8.03 -17.37
N GLN A 58 -8.69 6.71 -17.53
CA GLN A 58 -8.19 6.00 -18.69
C GLN A 58 -9.04 4.76 -18.92
N GLN A 59 -9.47 4.53 -20.15
CA GLN A 59 -10.12 3.28 -20.53
C GLN A 59 -9.52 2.76 -21.84
N THR A 60 -8.86 1.61 -21.77
CA THR A 60 -8.12 1.00 -22.88
C THR A 60 -8.71 -0.34 -23.32
N GLY A 61 -9.75 -0.79 -22.62
CA GLY A 61 -10.50 -2.00 -22.93
C GLY A 61 -11.80 -2.07 -22.13
N ALA A 62 -12.54 -3.17 -22.30
CA ALA A 62 -13.71 -3.44 -21.47
C ALA A 62 -13.28 -3.65 -20.01
N PRO A 63 -14.03 -3.17 -19.02
CA PRO A 63 -13.79 -3.50 -17.61
C PRO A 63 -13.72 -5.02 -17.41
N GLY A 64 -12.81 -5.48 -16.56
CA GLY A 64 -12.51 -6.90 -16.36
C GLY A 64 -11.62 -7.55 -17.42
N SER A 65 -11.38 -6.91 -18.57
CA SER A 65 -10.36 -7.33 -19.56
C SER A 65 -9.04 -6.55 -19.46
N ARG A 66 -9.01 -5.55 -18.58
CA ARG A 66 -7.84 -4.77 -18.20
C ARG A 66 -7.65 -4.92 -16.70
N TYR A 67 -6.52 -4.45 -16.20
CA TYR A 67 -6.35 -4.23 -14.79
C TYR A 67 -7.04 -2.91 -14.43
N ASP A 68 -8.10 -2.96 -13.66
CA ASP A 68 -8.94 -1.82 -13.30
C ASP A 68 -8.47 -1.21 -11.96
N LEU A 69 -7.64 -0.16 -12.05
CA LEU A 69 -7.15 0.61 -10.90
C LEU A 69 -8.17 1.68 -10.49
N VAL A 70 -8.46 1.76 -9.20
CA VAL A 70 -9.47 2.69 -8.68
C VAL A 70 -8.87 3.64 -7.65
N PHE A 71 -8.82 4.93 -7.99
CA PHE A 71 -8.48 5.98 -7.04
C PHE A 71 -9.72 6.43 -6.28
N VAL A 72 -9.68 6.39 -4.95
CA VAL A 72 -10.73 6.92 -4.07
C VAL A 72 -10.16 8.11 -3.30
N GLY A 73 -10.88 9.23 -3.31
CA GLY A 73 -10.45 10.44 -2.61
C GLY A 73 -10.92 10.44 -1.17
N ASP A 74 -10.11 10.91 -0.24
CA ASP A 74 -10.53 11.24 1.12
C ASP A 74 -10.07 12.64 1.52
N GLY A 75 -10.86 13.30 2.36
CA GLY A 75 -10.60 14.69 2.74
C GLY A 75 -10.82 15.74 1.63
N TYR A 76 -11.42 15.39 0.48
CA TYR A 76 -11.78 16.35 -0.56
C TYR A 76 -13.27 16.67 -0.49
N THR A 77 -13.60 17.94 -0.26
CA THR A 77 -14.99 18.42 -0.28
C THR A 77 -15.55 18.47 -1.71
N ALA A 78 -16.85 18.73 -1.83
CA ALA A 78 -17.49 18.91 -3.14
C ALA A 78 -16.83 20.03 -3.97
N ALA A 79 -16.29 21.07 -3.33
CA ALA A 79 -15.60 22.18 -4.00
C ALA A 79 -14.17 21.83 -4.45
N GLU A 80 -13.59 20.73 -3.94
CA GLU A 80 -12.21 20.33 -4.16
C GLU A 80 -12.07 19.16 -5.14
N GLN A 81 -13.16 18.71 -5.76
CA GLN A 81 -13.11 17.57 -6.70
C GLN A 81 -12.23 17.84 -7.93
N ALA A 82 -12.07 19.11 -8.33
CA ALA A 82 -11.11 19.50 -9.37
C ALA A 82 -9.66 19.31 -8.92
N LEU A 83 -9.35 19.58 -7.64
CA LEU A 83 -8.03 19.31 -7.05
C LEU A 83 -7.76 17.80 -6.98
N PHE A 84 -8.72 17.03 -6.46
CA PHE A 84 -8.63 15.58 -6.40
C PHE A 84 -8.38 14.99 -7.80
N HIS A 85 -9.15 15.40 -8.80
CA HIS A 85 -8.95 14.96 -10.18
C HIS A 85 -7.55 15.25 -10.71
N SER A 86 -7.04 16.47 -10.48
CA SER A 86 -5.68 16.84 -10.88
C SER A 86 -4.61 15.96 -10.20
N GLN A 87 -4.82 15.60 -8.94
CA GLN A 87 -3.90 14.76 -8.19
C GLN A 87 -3.98 13.29 -8.63
N VAL A 88 -5.17 12.79 -8.99
CA VAL A 88 -5.31 11.46 -9.62
C VAL A 88 -4.56 11.41 -10.94
N LEU A 89 -4.71 12.42 -11.80
CA LEU A 89 -3.95 12.50 -13.07
C LEU A 89 -2.44 12.53 -12.83
N THR A 90 -2.00 13.31 -11.84
CA THR A 90 -0.59 13.39 -11.46
C THR A 90 -0.08 12.05 -10.97
N ARG A 91 -0.82 11.38 -10.09
CA ARG A 91 -0.44 10.09 -9.52
C ARG A 91 -0.39 9.00 -10.59
N TRP A 92 -1.37 8.98 -11.49
CA TRP A 92 -1.36 8.07 -12.62
C TRP A 92 -0.16 8.32 -13.55
N ALA A 93 0.18 9.59 -13.80
CA ALA A 93 1.36 9.93 -14.60
C ALA A 93 2.67 9.46 -13.96
N GLN A 94 2.82 9.61 -12.64
CA GLN A 94 3.99 9.14 -11.88
C GLN A 94 4.10 7.61 -11.94
N LEU A 95 3.03 6.90 -11.58
CA LEU A 95 2.99 5.43 -11.60
C LEU A 95 3.30 4.90 -13.00
N SER A 96 2.63 5.43 -14.02
CA SER A 96 2.81 4.99 -15.42
C SER A 96 4.11 5.47 -16.07
N ALA A 97 5.03 6.08 -15.31
CA ALA A 97 6.40 6.36 -15.73
C ALA A 97 7.39 5.26 -15.30
N ILE A 98 7.00 4.36 -14.39
CA ILE A 98 7.85 3.30 -13.84
C ILE A 98 7.59 1.98 -14.59
N GLU A 99 8.64 1.19 -14.84
CA GLU A 99 8.47 -0.14 -15.45
C GLU A 99 7.95 -1.17 -14.42
N PRO A 100 7.10 -2.12 -14.84
CA PRO A 100 6.60 -2.33 -16.20
C PRO A 100 5.32 -1.54 -16.53
N PHE A 101 4.80 -0.74 -15.61
CA PHE A 101 3.57 0.04 -15.82
C PHE A 101 3.66 1.00 -17.01
N ARG A 102 4.85 1.55 -17.26
CA ARG A 102 5.13 2.40 -18.42
C ARG A 102 4.93 1.64 -19.73
N THR A 103 5.58 0.49 -19.89
CA THR A 103 5.44 -0.33 -21.09
C THR A 103 4.03 -0.92 -21.22
N LEU A 104 3.42 -1.32 -20.11
CA LEU A 104 2.10 -1.97 -20.08
C LEU A 104 0.96 -1.00 -19.82
N LYS A 105 1.15 0.31 -20.05
CA LYS A 105 0.15 1.33 -19.74
C LYS A 105 -1.22 1.06 -20.38
N SER A 106 -1.25 0.43 -21.55
CA SER A 106 -2.47 0.04 -22.27
C SER A 106 -3.17 -1.20 -21.72
N SER A 107 -2.60 -1.88 -20.73
CA SER A 107 -3.23 -2.98 -20.00
C SER A 107 -4.08 -2.50 -18.82
N PHE A 108 -4.12 -1.19 -18.56
CA PHE A 108 -4.85 -0.61 -17.44
C PHE A 108 -6.08 0.19 -17.89
N ASN A 109 -7.16 0.02 -17.14
CA ASN A 109 -8.19 1.03 -16.98
C ASN A 109 -7.96 1.73 -15.64
N VAL A 110 -8.25 3.02 -15.59
CA VAL A 110 -8.07 3.84 -14.39
C VAL A 110 -9.34 4.62 -14.13
N TRP A 111 -9.85 4.47 -12.92
CA TRP A 111 -11.09 5.06 -12.45
C TRP A 111 -10.81 5.97 -11.26
N GLN A 112 -11.58 7.04 -11.16
CA GLN A 112 -11.63 7.92 -10.01
C GLN A 112 -13.03 7.79 -9.39
N VAL A 113 -13.10 7.65 -8.07
CA VAL A 113 -14.36 7.62 -7.31
C VAL A 113 -14.38 8.79 -6.32
N ASN A 114 -15.38 9.64 -6.46
CA ASN A 114 -15.52 10.88 -5.68
C ASN A 114 -16.25 10.61 -4.36
N ALA A 115 -15.53 10.09 -3.36
CA ALA A 115 -16.04 10.02 -1.99
C ALA A 115 -15.98 11.42 -1.37
N ILE A 116 -17.12 12.12 -1.37
CA ILE A 116 -17.20 13.53 -0.95
C ILE A 116 -17.09 13.65 0.57
N SER A 117 -16.04 14.30 1.06
CA SER A 117 -15.86 14.62 2.48
C SER A 117 -16.66 15.85 2.90
N ALA A 118 -17.13 15.87 4.16
CA ALA A 118 -17.76 17.05 4.74
C ALA A 118 -16.74 18.15 5.04
N GLN A 119 -15.51 17.78 5.39
CA GLN A 119 -14.41 18.70 5.68
C GLN A 119 -13.18 18.40 4.82
N SER A 120 -12.41 19.46 4.55
CA SER A 120 -11.13 19.38 3.86
C SER A 120 -10.01 18.96 4.80
N GLY A 121 -9.11 18.11 4.33
CA GLY A 121 -7.95 17.60 5.07
C GLY A 121 -8.20 16.22 5.70
N SER A 122 -7.43 15.90 6.72
CA SER A 122 -7.52 14.66 7.51
C SER A 122 -7.31 14.96 8.99
N ASP A 123 -7.57 13.97 9.84
CA ASP A 123 -7.22 14.07 11.25
C ASP A 123 -5.70 14.24 11.41
N ASN A 124 -5.32 15.01 12.44
CA ASN A 124 -3.95 15.28 12.84
C ASN A 124 -3.05 16.00 11.80
N ASP A 125 -3.63 16.55 10.72
CA ASP A 125 -2.90 17.31 9.70
C ASP A 125 -3.62 18.64 9.37
N PRO A 126 -2.91 19.79 9.29
CA PRO A 126 -1.47 19.98 9.49
C PRO A 126 -1.06 20.09 10.96
N THR A 127 -1.97 19.85 11.91
CA THR A 127 -1.69 19.99 13.35
C THR A 127 -2.29 18.81 14.10
N LEU A 128 -1.44 18.18 14.92
CA LEU A 128 -1.83 17.08 15.80
C LEU A 128 -2.97 17.50 16.75
N GLY A 129 -3.99 16.66 16.88
CA GLY A 129 -5.17 16.90 17.71
C GLY A 129 -6.32 17.63 17.01
N ILE A 130 -6.19 17.95 15.72
CA ILE A 130 -7.33 18.38 14.90
C ILE A 130 -8.09 17.15 14.40
N GLU A 131 -9.42 17.19 14.52
CA GLU A 131 -10.34 16.19 13.95
C GLU A 131 -11.12 16.80 12.77
N LYS A 132 -11.38 16.00 11.74
CA LYS A 132 -12.03 16.31 10.46
C LYS A 132 -13.02 15.20 10.11
N ASP A 133 -14.26 15.59 9.87
CA ASP A 133 -15.29 14.70 9.31
C ASP A 133 -15.04 14.47 7.82
N THR A 134 -14.39 13.35 7.50
CA THR A 134 -13.99 12.95 6.16
C THR A 134 -14.75 11.69 5.73
N ALA A 135 -14.75 11.41 4.42
CA ALA A 135 -15.54 10.32 3.85
C ALA A 135 -15.05 8.95 4.32
N LEU A 136 -13.73 8.78 4.43
CA LEU A 136 -13.06 7.53 4.82
C LEU A 136 -12.41 7.61 6.20
N ASP A 137 -12.68 8.65 6.98
CA ASP A 137 -12.10 8.90 8.31
C ASP A 137 -10.55 8.87 8.28
N GLY A 138 -9.92 9.53 7.30
CA GLY A 138 -8.47 9.57 7.14
C GLY A 138 -7.73 10.23 8.31
N GLU A 139 -6.67 9.60 8.80
CA GLU A 139 -5.93 10.01 10.00
C GLU A 139 -4.41 9.83 9.85
N PHE A 140 -3.65 10.92 10.05
CA PHE A 140 -2.20 10.85 10.33
C PHE A 140 -1.95 10.48 11.80
N PHE A 141 -0.72 10.09 12.13
CA PHE A 141 -0.36 9.63 13.49
C PHE A 141 -1.10 8.36 13.93
N CYS A 142 -1.61 7.58 12.96
CA CYS A 142 -2.20 6.28 13.23
C CYS A 142 -1.20 5.39 14.01
N GLY A 143 -1.65 4.75 15.09
CA GLY A 143 -0.77 3.98 15.98
C GLY A 143 0.33 4.81 16.68
N GLY A 144 0.22 6.14 16.68
CA GLY A 144 1.23 7.06 17.23
C GLY A 144 2.40 7.34 16.30
N LEU A 145 2.34 6.95 15.03
CA LEU A 145 3.43 7.12 14.05
C LEU A 145 3.14 8.27 13.08
N ASP A 146 3.92 9.35 13.17
CA ASP A 146 3.76 10.62 12.42
C ASP A 146 3.34 10.44 10.94
N ARG A 147 4.03 9.58 10.19
CA ARG A 147 3.84 9.43 8.73
C ARG A 147 2.90 8.30 8.33
N LEU A 148 2.40 7.53 9.29
CA LEU A 148 1.43 6.48 9.01
C LEU A 148 0.05 7.10 8.86
N VAL A 149 -0.54 6.93 7.67
CA VAL A 149 -1.89 7.42 7.35
C VAL A 149 -2.84 6.23 7.26
N CYS A 150 -3.86 6.20 8.11
CA CYS A 150 -4.90 5.18 8.09
C CYS A 150 -6.22 5.76 7.57
N VAL A 151 -7.03 4.91 6.95
CA VAL A 151 -8.41 5.19 6.54
C VAL A 151 -9.29 4.02 6.99
N ASP A 152 -10.61 4.14 6.89
CA ASP A 152 -11.50 3.00 6.95
C ASP A 152 -11.42 2.18 5.65
N ASP A 153 -10.59 1.13 5.68
CA ASP A 153 -10.41 0.21 4.55
C ASP A 153 -11.74 -0.36 4.02
N THR A 154 -12.73 -0.57 4.90
CA THR A 154 -14.00 -1.18 4.51
C THR A 154 -14.81 -0.20 3.68
N VAL A 155 -14.92 1.05 4.14
CA VAL A 155 -15.62 2.11 3.39
C VAL A 155 -14.86 2.45 2.11
N ALA A 156 -13.53 2.50 2.14
CA ALA A 156 -12.70 2.72 0.96
C ALA A 156 -12.99 1.66 -0.13
N LEU A 157 -13.06 0.38 0.26
CA LEU A 157 -13.38 -0.72 -0.66
C LEU A 157 -14.83 -0.67 -1.16
N GLN A 158 -15.79 -0.22 -0.33
CA GLN A 158 -17.18 0.00 -0.77
C GLN A 158 -17.25 1.07 -1.86
N TYR A 159 -16.55 2.19 -1.71
CA TYR A 159 -16.46 3.21 -2.77
C TYR A 159 -15.75 2.66 -4.01
N ALA A 160 -14.62 1.96 -3.85
CA ALA A 160 -13.89 1.40 -4.98
C ALA A 160 -14.74 0.42 -5.79
N ALA A 161 -15.62 -0.35 -5.14
CA ALA A 161 -16.53 -1.28 -5.78
C ALA A 161 -17.60 -0.63 -6.69
N LEU A 162 -17.78 0.69 -6.62
CA LEU A 162 -18.64 1.43 -7.55
C LEU A 162 -18.01 1.52 -8.95
N ALA A 163 -16.68 1.45 -9.05
CA ALA A 163 -15.98 1.44 -10.32
C ALA A 163 -16.08 0.05 -10.99
N PRO A 164 -16.22 -0.01 -12.33
CA PRO A 164 -16.43 -1.27 -13.00
C PRO A 164 -15.14 -2.11 -13.00
N GLY A 165 -15.26 -3.38 -12.61
CA GLY A 165 -14.17 -4.35 -12.70
C GLY A 165 -13.03 -4.16 -11.68
N ALA A 166 -13.21 -3.30 -10.67
CA ALA A 166 -12.18 -2.91 -9.70
C ALA A 166 -11.28 -4.07 -9.22
N ASP A 167 -9.99 -4.01 -9.55
CA ASP A 167 -8.97 -4.97 -9.10
C ASP A 167 -8.22 -4.47 -7.86
N GLN A 168 -7.92 -3.16 -7.80
CA GLN A 168 -7.17 -2.55 -6.70
C GLN A 168 -7.70 -1.16 -6.36
N ALA A 169 -7.86 -0.90 -5.06
CA ALA A 169 -8.18 0.42 -4.52
C ALA A 169 -6.92 1.16 -4.04
N LEU A 170 -6.81 2.41 -4.44
CA LEU A 170 -5.75 3.36 -4.09
C LEU A 170 -6.41 4.61 -3.48
N VAL A 171 -6.13 4.90 -2.22
CA VAL A 171 -6.70 6.05 -1.53
C VAL A 171 -5.72 7.23 -1.59
N LEU A 172 -6.22 8.37 -2.05
CA LEU A 172 -5.52 9.65 -1.94
C LEU A 172 -6.15 10.45 -0.80
N VAL A 173 -5.38 10.78 0.23
CA VAL A 173 -5.81 11.67 1.32
C VAL A 173 -5.43 13.11 0.96
N ASN A 174 -6.35 14.06 1.13
CA ASN A 174 -6.15 15.47 0.82
C ASN A 174 -5.16 16.13 1.79
N SER A 175 -3.87 15.92 1.57
CA SER A 175 -2.79 16.51 2.35
C SER A 175 -1.56 16.72 1.47
N ALA A 176 -0.79 17.77 1.78
CA ALA A 176 0.55 18.00 1.23
C ALA A 176 1.66 17.35 2.08
N THR A 177 1.34 16.93 3.30
CA THR A 177 2.25 16.27 4.23
C THR A 177 2.61 14.89 3.70
N TYR A 178 3.90 14.55 3.65
CA TYR A 178 4.31 13.20 3.29
C TYR A 178 3.74 12.19 4.27
N GLY A 179 3.10 11.16 3.73
CA GLY A 179 2.50 10.06 4.48
C GLY A 179 1.79 9.07 3.58
N GLY A 180 1.49 7.91 4.14
CA GLY A 180 0.77 6.83 3.50
C GLY A 180 0.83 5.56 4.31
N SER A 181 0.25 4.50 3.77
CA SER A 181 0.33 3.16 4.34
C SER A 181 0.05 2.08 3.29
N GLY A 182 0.56 0.89 3.59
CA GLY A 182 0.26 -0.33 2.88
C GLY A 182 -0.73 -1.22 3.60
N GLY A 183 -1.23 -2.23 2.89
CA GLY A 183 -2.16 -3.22 3.42
C GLY A 183 -3.35 -3.49 2.49
N ARG A 184 -4.55 -3.65 3.06
CA ARG A 184 -5.75 -4.03 2.26
C ARG A 184 -6.11 -2.99 1.20
N VAL A 185 -5.81 -1.73 1.46
CA VAL A 185 -5.84 -0.63 0.50
C VAL A 185 -4.50 0.10 0.58
N SER A 186 -4.02 0.62 -0.54
CA SER A 186 -2.85 1.50 -0.54
C SER A 186 -3.32 2.91 -0.23
N VAL A 187 -2.70 3.58 0.75
CA VAL A 187 -3.04 4.95 1.15
C VAL A 187 -1.84 5.85 0.91
N SER A 188 -2.08 7.04 0.39
CA SER A 188 -1.01 8.02 0.18
C SER A 188 -1.56 9.45 0.20
N SER A 189 -0.74 10.42 0.60
CA SER A 189 -1.09 11.83 0.48
C SER A 189 -1.19 12.26 -0.99
N GLY A 190 -2.30 12.88 -1.38
CA GLY A 190 -2.55 13.30 -2.77
C GLY A 190 -1.75 14.53 -3.19
N GLY A 191 -1.44 15.43 -2.25
CA GLY A 191 -0.67 16.66 -2.48
C GLY A 191 0.84 16.50 -2.32
N ASN A 192 1.34 15.28 -2.06
CA ASN A 192 2.75 15.01 -1.89
C ASN A 192 3.30 14.10 -3.00
N ALA A 193 4.31 14.57 -3.72
CA ALA A 193 4.88 13.84 -4.85
C ALA A 193 5.63 12.57 -4.42
N LEU A 194 6.30 12.57 -3.26
CA LEU A 194 7.07 11.44 -2.76
C LEU A 194 6.17 10.30 -2.26
N SER A 195 4.95 10.61 -1.82
CA SER A 195 3.93 9.61 -1.49
C SER A 195 3.48 8.79 -2.72
N GLY A 196 3.90 9.18 -3.94
CA GLY A 196 3.69 8.44 -5.18
C GLY A 196 4.25 7.03 -5.16
N ASP A 197 5.46 6.88 -4.67
CA ASP A 197 6.18 5.60 -4.70
C ASP A 197 5.57 4.56 -3.75
N ILE A 198 4.85 5.01 -2.70
CA ILE A 198 4.08 4.13 -1.81
C ILE A 198 3.10 3.30 -2.63
N VAL A 199 2.33 3.94 -3.51
CA VAL A 199 1.36 3.25 -4.38
C VAL A 199 2.04 2.24 -5.28
N VAL A 200 3.23 2.57 -5.78
CA VAL A 200 3.99 1.70 -6.68
C VAL A 200 4.48 0.46 -5.93
N HIS A 201 5.01 0.63 -4.73
CA HIS A 201 5.41 -0.45 -3.83
C HIS A 201 4.25 -1.42 -3.54
N GLU A 202 3.08 -0.90 -3.15
CA GLU A 202 1.90 -1.73 -2.85
C GLU A 202 1.42 -2.54 -4.07
N LEU A 203 1.52 -1.97 -5.27
CA LEU A 203 1.21 -2.71 -6.49
C LEU A 203 2.22 -3.84 -6.77
N GLY A 204 3.44 -3.72 -6.28
CA GLY A 204 4.42 -4.81 -6.23
C GLY A 204 3.86 -6.04 -5.51
N HIS A 205 3.22 -5.84 -4.35
CA HIS A 205 2.54 -6.90 -3.62
C HIS A 205 1.30 -7.41 -4.36
N SER A 206 0.36 -6.52 -4.67
CA SER A 206 -0.98 -6.94 -5.12
C SER A 206 -1.02 -7.49 -6.55
N ILE A 207 -0.12 -7.04 -7.42
CA ILE A 207 -0.01 -7.53 -8.79
C ILE A 207 1.10 -8.58 -8.90
N GLY A 208 2.29 -8.25 -8.43
CA GLY A 208 3.49 -9.08 -8.64
C GLY A 208 3.63 -10.23 -7.66
N GLY A 209 2.84 -10.25 -6.58
CA GLY A 209 3.01 -11.22 -5.50
C GLY A 209 4.39 -11.13 -4.84
N LEU A 210 5.00 -9.93 -4.88
CA LEU A 210 6.34 -9.70 -4.37
C LEU A 210 6.31 -9.64 -2.85
N ALA A 211 7.36 -10.14 -2.20
CA ALA A 211 7.64 -9.90 -0.80
C ALA A 211 8.36 -8.55 -0.64
N ASP A 212 8.32 -8.03 0.59
CA ASP A 212 9.23 -6.98 1.02
C ASP A 212 10.68 -7.45 1.02
N GLU A 213 11.56 -6.58 0.56
CA GLU A 213 13.00 -6.83 0.46
C GLU A 213 13.81 -6.10 1.55
N TYR A 214 13.14 -5.31 2.41
CA TYR A 214 13.77 -4.74 3.60
C TYR A 214 13.83 -5.73 4.76
N GLY A 215 14.87 -5.58 5.58
CA GLY A 215 15.05 -6.26 6.86
C GLY A 215 14.44 -5.45 8.02
N GLY A 216 15.12 -5.45 9.16
CA GLY A 216 14.74 -4.64 10.33
C GLY A 216 14.71 -5.44 11.63
N ASP A 217 14.45 -6.73 11.58
CA ASP A 217 14.73 -7.66 12.67
C ASP A 217 16.16 -8.19 12.53
N PRO A 218 17.07 -7.95 13.51
CA PRO A 218 18.45 -8.44 13.45
C PRO A 218 18.57 -9.97 13.59
N GLY A 219 17.45 -10.67 13.80
CA GLY A 219 17.37 -12.12 13.89
C GLY A 219 17.45 -12.84 12.53
N THR A 220 17.36 -14.16 12.60
CA THR A 220 17.32 -15.05 11.43
C THR A 220 15.88 -15.36 11.04
N TYR A 221 15.57 -15.27 9.75
CA TYR A 221 14.27 -15.65 9.19
C TYR A 221 13.89 -17.07 9.66
N PRO A 222 12.79 -17.22 10.43
CA PRO A 222 12.45 -18.48 11.08
C PRO A 222 11.61 -19.43 10.20
N GLY A 223 11.21 -18.98 9.01
CA GLY A 223 10.32 -19.70 8.10
C GLY A 223 11.01 -20.79 7.26
N GLY A 224 10.23 -21.39 6.37
CA GLY A 224 10.75 -22.20 5.25
C GLY A 224 10.92 -21.36 3.99
N GLU A 225 11.33 -21.96 2.88
CA GLU A 225 11.52 -21.24 1.61
C GLU A 225 10.29 -20.36 1.29
N PRO A 226 10.45 -19.02 1.18
CA PRO A 226 9.36 -18.10 0.88
C PRO A 226 8.59 -18.50 -0.37
N ALA A 227 7.30 -18.21 -0.45
CA ALA A 227 6.53 -18.48 -1.67
C ALA A 227 6.82 -17.42 -2.74
N GLU A 228 7.01 -16.18 -2.29
CA GLU A 228 7.21 -14.98 -3.07
C GLU A 228 8.45 -15.09 -3.97
N PRO A 229 8.39 -14.57 -5.19
CA PRO A 229 9.41 -14.84 -6.21
C PRO A 229 10.74 -14.09 -5.96
N ASN A 230 10.71 -13.00 -5.19
CA ASN A 230 11.83 -12.08 -4.96
C ASN A 230 12.49 -12.25 -3.58
N THR A 231 12.16 -13.29 -2.81
CA THR A 231 12.94 -13.69 -1.63
C THR A 231 13.18 -15.20 -1.59
N SER A 232 14.26 -15.62 -0.92
CA SER A 232 14.67 -17.03 -0.85
C SER A 232 15.55 -17.30 0.37
N MET A 233 15.53 -18.51 0.92
CA MET A 233 16.53 -18.95 1.90
C MET A 233 17.80 -19.51 1.22
N ALA A 234 17.77 -19.70 -0.10
CA ALA A 234 18.91 -20.23 -0.84
C ALA A 234 19.96 -19.14 -1.10
N ASN A 235 21.16 -19.34 -0.58
CA ASN A 235 22.32 -18.57 -1.02
C ASN A 235 22.67 -18.88 -2.49
N GLU A 236 23.55 -18.07 -3.10
CA GLU A 236 23.88 -18.18 -4.53
C GLU A 236 24.31 -19.60 -4.94
N ALA A 237 25.17 -20.26 -4.17
CA ALA A 237 25.65 -21.60 -4.48
C ALA A 237 24.51 -22.62 -4.54
N THR A 238 23.61 -22.59 -3.56
CA THR A 238 22.44 -23.48 -3.48
C THR A 238 21.45 -23.16 -4.59
N MET A 239 21.17 -21.88 -4.82
CA MET A 239 20.26 -21.40 -5.86
C MET A 239 20.72 -21.84 -7.25
N ARG A 240 22.02 -21.73 -7.55
CA ARG A 240 22.61 -22.22 -8.80
C ARG A 240 22.53 -23.74 -8.93
N ALA A 241 22.93 -24.48 -7.89
CA ALA A 241 23.00 -25.94 -7.93
C ALA A 241 21.62 -26.58 -8.12
N GLN A 242 20.59 -26.02 -7.48
CA GLN A 242 19.22 -26.55 -7.48
C GLN A 242 18.29 -25.84 -8.47
N ARG A 243 18.78 -24.80 -9.16
CA ARG A 243 18.02 -23.99 -10.12
C ARG A 243 16.74 -23.39 -9.51
N LEU A 244 16.87 -22.82 -8.31
CA LEU A 244 15.77 -22.24 -7.56
C LEU A 244 15.55 -20.77 -7.93
N LYS A 245 14.32 -20.29 -7.77
CA LYS A 245 13.96 -18.86 -7.82
C LYS A 245 14.57 -18.13 -9.03
N TRP A 246 15.42 -17.12 -8.79
CA TRP A 246 16.03 -16.30 -9.82
C TRP A 246 17.41 -16.80 -10.29
N PHE A 247 17.71 -18.10 -10.17
CA PHE A 247 19.01 -18.68 -10.58
C PHE A 247 19.45 -18.27 -11.99
N SER A 248 18.49 -18.12 -12.91
CA SER A 248 18.71 -17.80 -14.31
C SER A 248 19.06 -16.32 -14.55
N TYR A 249 18.83 -15.46 -13.55
CA TYR A 249 19.10 -14.03 -13.55
C TYR A 249 20.44 -13.67 -12.90
N LEU A 250 21.02 -14.57 -12.11
CA LEU A 250 22.27 -14.30 -11.39
C LEU A 250 23.39 -13.77 -12.31
N GLY A 251 23.94 -12.62 -11.96
CA GLY A 251 24.98 -11.89 -12.69
C GLY A 251 24.47 -10.95 -13.79
N ARG A 252 23.15 -10.87 -14.03
CA ARG A 252 22.58 -9.92 -14.99
C ARG A 252 22.47 -8.53 -14.37
N PRO A 253 22.68 -7.45 -15.15
CA PRO A 253 22.39 -6.10 -14.69
C PRO A 253 20.89 -5.96 -14.39
N THR A 254 20.56 -5.07 -13.46
CA THR A 254 19.19 -4.84 -13.01
C THR A 254 18.87 -3.33 -12.97
N PRO A 255 17.63 -2.89 -13.23
CA PRO A 255 17.32 -1.46 -13.42
C PRO A 255 17.49 -0.60 -12.16
N ASP A 256 17.23 -1.17 -10.99
CA ASP A 256 17.54 -0.61 -9.66
C ASP A 256 19.06 -0.41 -9.41
N GLY A 257 19.92 -0.90 -10.30
CA GLY A 257 21.37 -0.74 -10.26
C GLY A 257 22.12 -2.00 -9.87
N GLY A 258 23.40 -2.08 -10.25
CA GLY A 258 24.22 -3.26 -9.96
C GLY A 258 23.83 -4.49 -10.77
N VAL A 259 23.90 -5.66 -10.14
CA VAL A 259 23.60 -6.96 -10.76
C VAL A 259 22.79 -7.85 -9.83
N ILE A 260 22.01 -8.76 -10.40
CA ILE A 260 21.26 -9.77 -9.66
C ILE A 260 22.23 -10.75 -8.99
N GLY A 261 22.05 -10.94 -7.68
CA GLY A 261 22.82 -11.85 -6.82
C GLY A 261 21.92 -12.47 -5.75
N THR A 262 22.51 -12.87 -4.62
CA THR A 262 21.76 -13.22 -3.41
C THR A 262 22.27 -12.36 -2.26
N PHE A 263 21.58 -11.26 -1.98
CA PHE A 263 21.96 -10.31 -0.93
C PHE A 263 21.22 -10.67 0.35
N GLU A 264 21.94 -10.91 1.43
CA GLU A 264 21.33 -11.29 2.70
C GLU A 264 20.51 -10.13 3.28
N GLY A 265 19.36 -10.46 3.86
CA GLY A 265 18.37 -9.53 4.37
C GLY A 265 17.18 -9.37 3.43
N GLY A 266 15.97 -9.40 3.99
CA GLY A 266 14.70 -9.30 3.28
C GLY A 266 13.59 -9.94 4.10
N SER A 267 12.34 -9.87 3.64
CA SER A 267 11.19 -10.44 4.37
C SER A 267 11.20 -10.11 5.87
N TYR A 268 11.59 -8.87 6.22
CA TYR A 268 11.68 -8.31 7.58
C TYR A 268 12.86 -8.77 8.45
N TYR A 269 13.70 -9.69 7.99
CA TYR A 269 14.85 -10.19 8.75
C TYR A 269 16.16 -9.82 8.09
N ASP A 270 17.18 -9.57 8.90
CA ASP A 270 18.51 -9.22 8.43
C ASP A 270 19.34 -10.45 8.05
N LEU A 271 18.98 -11.64 8.55
CA LEU A 271 19.76 -12.89 8.37
C LEU A 271 18.90 -14.06 7.85
N GLY A 272 19.52 -14.97 7.10
CA GLY A 272 18.91 -16.27 6.73
C GLY A 272 17.89 -16.25 5.59
N VAL A 273 17.66 -15.09 4.99
CA VAL A 273 16.85 -14.88 3.79
C VAL A 273 17.56 -13.89 2.88
N TYR A 274 17.39 -14.05 1.58
CA TYR A 274 18.09 -13.32 0.55
C TYR A 274 17.08 -12.63 -0.38
N ARG A 275 17.48 -11.46 -0.88
CA ARG A 275 16.83 -10.71 -1.96
C ARG A 275 17.72 -10.68 -3.20
N PRO A 276 17.16 -10.40 -4.40
CA PRO A 276 17.89 -10.54 -5.66
C PRO A 276 18.84 -9.38 -5.97
N SER A 277 18.67 -8.20 -5.38
CA SER A 277 19.49 -7.01 -5.64
C SER A 277 19.84 -6.26 -4.36
N GLU A 278 20.81 -5.33 -4.41
CA GLU A 278 21.20 -4.56 -3.23
C GLU A 278 20.05 -3.69 -2.71
N ASP A 279 19.30 -3.08 -3.62
CA ASP A 279 18.11 -2.27 -3.36
C ASP A 279 17.01 -2.58 -4.37
N SER A 280 15.80 -2.07 -4.16
CA SER A 280 14.71 -2.08 -5.15
C SER A 280 13.54 -1.27 -4.64
N MET A 281 12.53 -1.03 -5.49
CA MET A 281 11.23 -0.50 -5.06
C MET A 281 10.60 -1.30 -3.91
N MET A 282 10.87 -2.61 -3.81
CA MET A 282 10.36 -3.47 -2.70
C MET A 282 11.21 -3.39 -1.43
N ARG A 283 12.32 -2.65 -1.44
CA ARG A 283 13.18 -2.43 -0.27
C ARG A 283 13.14 -0.99 0.22
N SER A 284 13.26 -0.03 -0.70
CA SER A 284 13.20 1.39 -0.38
C SER A 284 12.61 2.20 -1.53
N LEU A 285 11.79 3.20 -1.18
CA LEU A 285 11.14 4.08 -2.14
C LEU A 285 12.17 4.92 -2.92
N GLY A 286 11.76 5.44 -4.09
CA GLY A 286 12.63 6.20 -4.98
C GLY A 286 13.54 5.36 -5.88
N ASN A 287 13.44 4.03 -5.81
CA ASN A 287 14.16 3.09 -6.67
C ASN A 287 13.25 2.47 -7.74
N GLU A 288 13.83 1.88 -8.78
CA GLU A 288 13.09 1.03 -9.72
C GLU A 288 12.85 -0.36 -9.12
N PHE A 289 11.90 -1.12 -9.69
CA PHE A 289 11.84 -2.55 -9.39
C PHE A 289 13.09 -3.25 -9.93
N ASN A 290 13.55 -4.27 -9.19
CA ASN A 290 14.56 -5.16 -9.73
C ASN A 290 14.02 -6.03 -10.85
N LEU A 291 14.94 -6.68 -11.58
CA LEU A 291 14.61 -7.48 -12.75
C LEU A 291 13.61 -8.62 -12.45
N ILE A 292 13.64 -9.18 -11.23
CA ILE A 292 12.67 -10.20 -10.80
C ILE A 292 11.30 -9.54 -10.64
N GLY A 293 11.23 -8.40 -9.94
CA GLY A 293 10.01 -7.62 -9.75
C GLY A 293 9.35 -7.22 -11.07
N ILE A 294 10.12 -6.69 -12.01
CA ILE A 294 9.62 -6.30 -13.35
C ILE A 294 9.05 -7.50 -14.09
N ASP A 295 9.74 -8.65 -14.10
CA ASP A 295 9.28 -9.83 -14.83
C ASP A 295 8.00 -10.41 -14.21
N GLN A 296 7.90 -10.44 -12.88
CA GLN A 296 6.71 -10.94 -12.17
C GLN A 296 5.51 -10.03 -12.39
N LEU A 297 5.69 -8.70 -12.24
CA LEU A 297 4.66 -7.71 -12.54
C LEU A 297 4.21 -7.81 -14.00
N THR A 298 5.15 -7.92 -14.94
CA THR A 298 4.85 -8.07 -16.37
C THR A 298 4.01 -9.31 -16.63
N ALA A 299 4.43 -10.45 -16.11
CA ALA A 299 3.73 -11.72 -16.29
C ALA A 299 2.33 -11.69 -15.67
N ALA A 300 2.19 -11.14 -14.47
CA ALA A 300 0.90 -11.04 -13.79
C ALA A 300 -0.09 -10.10 -14.52
N ILE A 301 0.38 -8.93 -14.97
CA ILE A 301 -0.44 -7.99 -15.74
C ILE A 301 -0.89 -8.63 -17.06
N GLN A 302 0.02 -9.28 -17.79
CA GLN A 302 -0.33 -9.97 -19.03
C GLN A 302 -1.32 -11.11 -18.78
N ALA A 303 -1.07 -11.96 -17.79
CA ALA A 303 -1.98 -13.06 -17.43
C ALA A 303 -3.39 -12.57 -17.07
N ARG A 304 -3.50 -11.41 -16.40
CA ARG A 304 -4.78 -10.79 -16.01
C ARG A 304 -5.50 -10.14 -17.19
N THR A 305 -4.80 -9.72 -18.24
CA THR A 305 -5.34 -8.84 -19.30
C THR A 305 -5.42 -9.45 -20.70
N GLY A 306 -4.91 -10.67 -20.87
CA GLY A 306 -4.95 -11.44 -22.12
C GLY A 306 -3.88 -11.02 -23.12
#